data_AF-A0A3C0ZT20-F1
#
_entry.id   AF-A0A3C0ZT20-F1
#
_cell.length_a   1.000
_cell.length_b   1.000
_cell.length_c   1.000
_cell.angle_alpha   90.00
_cell.angle_beta   90.00
_cell.angle_gamma   90.00
#
_symmetry.space_group_name_H-M   'P 1'
#
loop_
_entity.id
_entity.type
_entity.pdbx_description
1 polymer ?
#
loop_
_entity_poly.entity_id
_entity_poly.type
_entity_poly.pdbx_seq_one_letter_code
_entity_poly.pdbx_strand_id
1 'polypeptide(L)'
;MITMPTTSANGKITYTASVKVNGKAVTDTKEAVIKPAGTAGYKYTANAYSWNNTSSSGLNLTVKRSEYDAITFRAFTGVLIDGKTVSSSNYATAKGSLKLTLNKDYLKNLAVGAHTIKIQFKDGTAETKFSVRGTTSNNGSSSSSKSSSSSPKTGDDTNAGLWIGILIVAILGIAGILIYRKRKNK
;
A
#
# COMPACT_ATOMS: atom_id res chain seq x y z
N MET A 1 -10.47 -18.14 -30.09
CA MET A 1 -10.86 -16.91 -29.40
C MET A 1 -11.22 -17.26 -27.96
N ILE A 2 -10.61 -16.61 -26.97
CA ILE A 2 -10.93 -16.81 -25.55
C ILE A 2 -11.91 -15.68 -25.19
N THR A 3 -13.13 -16.02 -24.77
CA THR A 3 -14.14 -15.04 -24.37
C THR A 3 -13.94 -14.61 -22.91
N MET A 4 -14.39 -13.40 -22.58
CA MET A 4 -14.25 -12.87 -21.22
C MET A 4 -15.03 -13.73 -20.22
N PRO A 5 -14.44 -14.08 -19.08
CA PRO A 5 -15.17 -14.78 -18.02
C PRO A 5 -16.36 -13.93 -17.54
N THR A 6 -17.54 -14.53 -17.49
CA THR A 6 -18.76 -13.91 -16.95
C THR A 6 -19.01 -14.38 -15.52
N THR A 7 -19.35 -13.44 -14.64
CA THR A 7 -19.62 -13.70 -13.22
C THR A 7 -21.11 -13.98 -13.02
N SER A 8 -21.46 -15.13 -12.43
CA SER A 8 -22.78 -15.38 -11.86
C SER A 8 -22.79 -15.02 -10.36
N ALA A 9 -23.97 -14.73 -9.81
CA ALA A 9 -24.22 -14.29 -8.43
C ALA A 9 -23.57 -15.16 -7.32
N ASN A 10 -23.10 -16.37 -7.66
CA ASN A 10 -22.54 -17.34 -6.73
C ASN A 10 -20.99 -17.45 -6.75
N GLY A 11 -20.27 -16.52 -7.40
CA GLY A 11 -18.80 -16.58 -7.48
C GLY A 11 -18.24 -17.64 -8.44
N LYS A 12 -19.08 -18.16 -9.33
CA LYS A 12 -18.67 -19.10 -10.39
C LYS A 12 -18.15 -18.31 -11.59
N ILE A 13 -16.89 -18.53 -11.95
CA ILE A 13 -16.29 -18.00 -13.17
C ILE A 13 -16.17 -19.13 -14.19
N THR A 14 -16.81 -18.95 -15.34
CA THR A 14 -16.72 -19.87 -16.48
C THR A 14 -15.67 -19.35 -17.46
N TYR A 15 -14.63 -20.14 -17.69
CA TYR A 15 -13.64 -19.91 -18.74
C TYR A 15 -14.13 -20.61 -20.00
N THR A 16 -14.27 -19.85 -21.08
CA THR A 16 -14.74 -20.37 -22.37
C THR A 16 -13.63 -20.22 -23.40
N ALA A 17 -13.11 -21.34 -23.91
CA ALA A 17 -12.13 -21.37 -24.98
C ALA A 17 -12.83 -21.85 -26.26
N SER A 18 -12.75 -21.07 -27.34
CA SER A 18 -13.27 -21.49 -28.64
C SER A 18 -12.15 -21.60 -29.67
N VAL A 19 -12.06 -22.74 -30.34
CA VAL A 19 -11.12 -23.01 -31.44
C VAL A 19 -11.91 -23.40 -32.69
N LYS A 20 -11.42 -23.07 -33.88
CA LYS A 20 -12.04 -23.56 -35.13
C LYS A 20 -11.31 -24.82 -35.57
N VAL A 21 -12.02 -25.94 -35.63
CA VAL A 21 -11.53 -27.19 -36.21
C VAL A 21 -12.34 -27.44 -37.47
N ASN A 22 -11.67 -27.50 -38.62
CA ASN A 22 -12.30 -27.68 -39.94
C ASN A 22 -13.42 -26.68 -40.24
N GLY A 23 -13.17 -25.39 -39.97
CA GLY A 23 -14.14 -24.31 -40.21
C GLY A 23 -15.29 -24.22 -39.19
N LYS A 24 -15.45 -25.23 -38.32
CA LYS A 24 -16.49 -25.28 -37.28
C LYS A 24 -15.90 -24.82 -35.94
N ALA A 25 -16.58 -23.90 -35.26
CA ALA A 25 -16.19 -23.49 -33.92
C ALA A 25 -16.50 -24.61 -32.91
N VAL A 26 -15.49 -25.02 -32.16
CA VAL A 26 -15.55 -25.95 -31.03
C VAL A 26 -15.26 -25.14 -29.77
N THR A 27 -16.13 -25.26 -28.78
CA THR A 27 -16.04 -24.51 -27.53
C THR A 27 -15.85 -25.47 -26.37
N ASP A 28 -14.86 -25.20 -25.53
CA ASP A 28 -14.64 -25.87 -24.26
C ASP A 28 -14.88 -24.88 -23.11
N THR A 29 -15.53 -25.36 -22.06
CA THR A 29 -15.90 -24.55 -20.88
C THR A 29 -15.38 -25.19 -19.62
N LYS A 30 -14.53 -24.46 -18.90
CA LYS A 30 -14.08 -24.85 -17.55
C LYS A 30 -14.69 -23.93 -16.52
N GLU A 31 -15.38 -24.51 -15.55
CA GLU A 31 -15.92 -23.78 -14.42
C GLU A 31 -14.90 -23.77 -13.28
N ALA A 32 -14.63 -22.59 -12.73
CA ALA A 32 -13.90 -22.43 -11.49
C ALA A 32 -14.74 -21.59 -10.54
N VAL A 33 -14.98 -22.10 -9.33
CA VAL A 33 -15.55 -21.29 -8.26
C VAL A 33 -14.42 -20.41 -7.73
N ILE A 34 -14.48 -19.13 -8.03
CA ILE A 34 -13.63 -18.13 -7.39
C ILE A 34 -14.52 -17.40 -6.42
N LYS A 35 -14.41 -17.74 -5.12
CA LYS A 35 -15.10 -17.00 -4.06
C LYS A 35 -14.86 -15.50 -4.28
N PRO A 36 -15.86 -14.62 -4.08
CA PRO A 36 -15.60 -13.17 -4.03
C PRO A 36 -14.44 -12.92 -3.07
N ALA A 37 -13.69 -11.83 -3.24
CA ALA A 37 -12.41 -11.61 -2.53
C ALA A 37 -12.46 -11.94 -1.03
N GLY A 38 -13.64 -11.89 -0.40
CA GLY A 38 -13.93 -12.59 0.86
C GLY A 38 -13.15 -12.00 2.02
N THR A 39 -13.11 -12.70 3.16
CA THR A 39 -12.43 -12.23 4.38
C THR A 39 -10.91 -12.02 4.21
N ALA A 40 -10.27 -12.70 3.26
CA ALA A 40 -8.84 -12.55 2.97
C ALA A 40 -8.52 -11.41 1.98
N GLY A 41 -9.50 -10.98 1.16
CA GLY A 41 -9.49 -9.75 0.37
C GLY A 41 -8.31 -9.54 -0.58
N TYR A 42 -7.97 -8.26 -0.74
CA TYR A 42 -6.81 -7.76 -1.48
C TYR A 42 -5.81 -7.15 -0.51
N LYS A 43 -4.52 -7.41 -0.73
CA LYS A 43 -3.44 -6.88 0.11
C LYS A 43 -2.39 -6.15 -0.72
N TYR A 44 -1.94 -5.02 -0.21
CA TYR A 44 -0.71 -4.39 -0.68
C TYR A 44 0.49 -5.24 -0.27
N THR A 45 1.55 -5.22 -1.07
CA THR A 45 2.81 -5.90 -0.70
C THR A 45 3.60 -5.15 0.37
N ALA A 46 3.26 -3.89 0.63
CA ALA A 46 3.83 -3.08 1.69
C ALA A 46 2.71 -2.41 2.52
N ASN A 47 2.99 -2.18 3.80
CA ASN A 47 2.04 -1.57 4.73
C ASN A 47 1.96 -0.04 4.60
N ALA A 48 3.00 0.58 4.04
CA ALA A 48 3.04 2.02 3.77
C ALA A 48 3.97 2.29 2.58
N TYR A 49 3.71 3.38 1.88
CA TYR A 49 4.51 3.85 0.76
C TYR A 49 4.97 5.29 0.99
N SER A 50 6.10 5.68 0.38
CA SER A 50 6.53 7.07 0.39
C SER A 50 7.09 7.47 -0.97
N TRP A 51 6.85 8.71 -1.35
CA TRP A 51 7.30 9.29 -2.61
C TRP A 51 7.85 10.70 -2.35
N ASN A 52 8.96 11.05 -3.02
CA ASN A 52 9.60 12.36 -2.88
C ASN A 52 9.23 13.24 -4.09
N ASN A 53 8.81 14.49 -3.86
CA ASN A 53 8.42 15.43 -4.90
C ASN A 53 9.56 15.84 -5.85
N THR A 54 10.82 15.56 -5.47
CA THR A 54 11.99 15.70 -6.34
C THR A 54 12.29 14.45 -7.17
N SER A 55 11.53 13.35 -6.99
CA SER A 55 11.73 12.12 -7.74
C SER A 55 11.43 12.29 -9.22
N SER A 56 12.30 11.72 -10.05
CA SER A 56 12.10 11.59 -11.51
C SER A 56 11.17 10.42 -11.87
N SER A 57 10.84 9.56 -10.91
CA SER A 57 10.00 8.38 -11.09
C SER A 57 8.65 8.52 -10.39
N GLY A 58 7.66 7.76 -10.85
CA GLY A 58 6.38 7.62 -10.18
C GLY A 58 6.43 6.77 -8.90
N LEU A 59 5.28 6.60 -8.25
CA LEU A 59 5.14 5.70 -7.10
C LEU A 59 4.63 4.33 -7.55
N ASN A 60 5.38 3.28 -7.26
CA ASN A 60 5.01 1.90 -7.59
C ASN A 60 4.34 1.21 -6.39
N LEU A 61 3.16 0.66 -6.64
CA LEU A 61 2.39 -0.13 -5.69
C LEU A 61 2.11 -1.50 -6.30
N THR A 62 2.08 -2.53 -5.48
CA THR A 62 1.66 -3.87 -5.90
C THR A 62 0.56 -4.34 -4.98
N VAL A 63 -0.57 -4.71 -5.56
CA VAL A 63 -1.70 -5.31 -4.85
C VAL A 63 -1.88 -6.73 -5.35
N LYS A 64 -2.07 -7.65 -4.41
CA LYS A 64 -2.28 -9.07 -4.66
C LYS A 64 -3.60 -9.48 -4.04
N ARG A 65 -4.42 -10.19 -4.81
CA ARG A 65 -5.56 -10.90 -4.25
C ARG A 65 -5.04 -12.03 -3.37
N SER A 66 -5.60 -12.21 -2.18
CA SER A 66 -5.10 -13.22 -1.25
C SER A 66 -5.29 -14.64 -1.75
N GLU A 67 -6.36 -14.86 -2.51
CA GLU A 67 -6.61 -16.09 -3.23
C GLU A 67 -6.68 -15.81 -4.73
N TYR A 68 -6.08 -16.70 -5.54
CA TYR A 68 -6.10 -16.64 -7.00
C TYR A 68 -5.50 -15.35 -7.59
N ASP A 69 -4.25 -15.04 -7.26
CA ASP A 69 -3.57 -13.80 -7.70
C ASP A 69 -3.55 -13.58 -9.23
N ALA A 70 -3.64 -14.66 -10.03
CA ALA A 70 -3.70 -14.57 -11.49
C ALA A 70 -4.87 -13.73 -12.02
N ILE A 71 -5.94 -13.53 -11.23
CA ILE A 71 -7.09 -12.71 -11.64
C ILE A 71 -7.04 -11.27 -11.13
N THR A 72 -6.10 -10.93 -10.23
CA THR A 72 -6.01 -9.61 -9.57
C THR A 72 -6.07 -8.47 -10.58
N PHE A 73 -5.24 -8.54 -11.63
CA PHE A 73 -5.20 -7.53 -12.70
C PHE A 73 -6.52 -7.41 -13.47
N ARG A 74 -7.17 -8.53 -13.76
CA ARG A 74 -8.41 -8.57 -14.56
C ARG A 74 -9.63 -8.06 -13.77
N ALA A 75 -9.56 -8.11 -12.44
CA ALA A 75 -10.59 -7.61 -11.56
C ALA A 75 -10.47 -6.10 -11.30
N PHE A 76 -9.35 -5.45 -11.66
CA PHE A 76 -9.13 -4.02 -11.42
C PHE A 76 -10.15 -3.16 -12.17
N THR A 77 -10.71 -2.16 -11.49
CA THR A 77 -11.70 -1.23 -12.05
C THR A 77 -11.30 0.23 -11.93
N GLY A 78 -10.50 0.62 -10.93
CA GLY A 78 -10.10 2.01 -10.77
C GLY A 78 -9.27 2.30 -9.52
N VAL A 79 -8.88 3.57 -9.39
CA VAL A 79 -8.09 4.11 -8.27
C VAL A 79 -8.75 5.36 -7.73
N LEU A 80 -8.79 5.47 -6.41
CA LEU A 80 -9.16 6.68 -5.69
C LEU A 80 -7.99 7.12 -4.80
N ILE A 81 -7.75 8.43 -4.76
CA ILE A 81 -6.81 9.06 -3.82
C ILE A 81 -7.59 10.07 -3.00
N ASP A 82 -7.53 9.94 -1.68
CA ASP A 82 -8.30 10.73 -0.70
C ASP A 82 -9.80 10.77 -1.02
N GLY A 83 -10.34 9.64 -1.48
CA GLY A 83 -11.74 9.51 -1.86
C GLY A 83 -12.11 10.11 -3.23
N LYS A 84 -11.15 10.66 -3.98
CA LYS A 84 -11.38 11.22 -5.33
C LYS A 84 -10.92 10.24 -6.40
N THR A 85 -11.75 10.03 -7.41
CA THR A 85 -11.41 9.20 -8.58
C THR A 85 -10.20 9.76 -9.32
N VAL A 86 -9.22 8.89 -9.59
CA VAL A 86 -8.03 9.20 -10.36
C VAL A 86 -8.26 8.80 -11.81
N SER A 87 -8.06 9.71 -12.76
CA SER A 87 -8.10 9.40 -14.19
C SER A 87 -7.04 8.36 -14.57
N SER A 88 -7.35 7.46 -15.51
CA SER A 88 -6.40 6.48 -16.05
C SER A 88 -5.19 7.11 -16.76
N SER A 89 -5.23 8.40 -17.09
CA SER A 89 -4.07 9.14 -17.61
C SER A 89 -3.00 9.41 -16.54
N ASN A 90 -3.34 9.29 -15.26
CA ASN A 90 -2.48 9.62 -14.13
C ASN A 90 -1.79 8.39 -13.51
N TYR A 91 -1.99 7.21 -14.08
CA TYR A 91 -1.33 5.99 -13.64
C TYR A 91 -1.16 4.98 -14.77
N ALA A 92 -0.20 4.07 -14.59
CA ALA A 92 -0.01 2.91 -15.45
C ALA A 92 -0.27 1.62 -14.64
N THR A 93 -0.70 0.56 -15.34
CA THR A 93 -0.93 -0.75 -14.72
C THR A 93 -0.25 -1.86 -15.52
N ALA A 94 0.31 -2.86 -14.84
CA ALA A 94 0.92 -4.04 -15.46
C ALA A 94 0.50 -5.37 -14.77
N LYS A 95 0.61 -6.46 -15.54
CA LYS A 95 0.30 -7.84 -15.10
C LYS A 95 1.35 -8.40 -14.14
N GLY A 96 1.00 -9.51 -13.47
CA GLY A 96 1.78 -10.14 -12.41
C GLY A 96 1.32 -9.60 -11.06
N SER A 97 0.13 -10.06 -10.64
CA SER A 97 -0.77 -9.33 -9.72
C SER A 97 -1.25 -8.01 -10.36
N LEU A 98 -1.68 -7.02 -9.58
CA LEU A 98 -1.82 -5.64 -10.04
C LEU A 98 -0.56 -4.85 -9.66
N LYS A 99 0.25 -4.50 -10.65
CA LYS A 99 1.34 -3.52 -10.48
C LYS A 99 0.82 -2.16 -10.94
N LEU A 100 0.67 -1.21 -10.02
CA LEU A 100 0.19 0.13 -10.29
C LEU A 100 1.35 1.13 -10.15
N THR A 101 1.51 2.01 -11.12
CA THR A 101 2.47 3.11 -11.07
C THR A 101 1.72 4.43 -11.15
N LEU A 102 1.69 5.22 -10.07
CA LEU A 102 1.16 6.58 -10.11
C LEU A 102 2.16 7.51 -10.78
N ASN A 103 1.70 8.33 -11.72
CA ASN A 103 2.55 9.23 -12.48
C ASN A 103 3.13 10.34 -11.59
N LYS A 104 4.41 10.67 -11.79
CA LYS A 104 5.09 11.72 -11.01
C LYS A 104 4.37 13.07 -11.06
N ASP A 105 3.84 13.45 -12.22
CA ASP A 105 3.25 14.79 -12.40
C ASP A 105 1.90 14.90 -11.67
N TYR A 106 1.17 13.79 -11.56
CA TYR A 106 0.00 13.72 -10.70
C TYR A 106 0.40 13.83 -9.21
N LEU A 107 1.43 13.09 -8.79
CA LEU A 107 1.92 13.10 -7.41
C LEU A 107 2.46 14.48 -6.97
N LYS A 108 3.07 15.24 -7.88
CA LYS A 108 3.54 16.63 -7.63
C LYS A 108 2.41 17.60 -7.28
N ASN A 109 1.19 17.33 -7.75
CA ASN A 109 0.02 18.16 -7.49
C ASN A 109 -0.67 17.81 -6.17
N LEU A 110 -0.26 16.74 -5.49
CA LEU A 110 -0.73 16.41 -4.15
C LEU A 110 0.01 17.23 -3.10
N ALA A 111 -0.67 17.53 -2.00
CA ALA A 111 -0.05 18.20 -0.86
C ALA A 111 1.09 17.35 -0.28
N VAL A 112 2.09 17.98 0.35
CA VAL A 112 3.08 17.24 1.14
C VAL A 112 2.37 16.72 2.40
N GLY A 113 2.49 15.43 2.68
CA GLY A 113 1.79 14.80 3.81
C GLY A 113 1.40 13.35 3.57
N ALA A 114 0.47 12.86 4.39
CA ALA A 114 -0.12 11.52 4.27
C ALA A 114 -1.39 11.56 3.41
N HIS A 115 -1.51 10.58 2.52
CA HIS A 115 -2.64 10.39 1.61
C HIS A 115 -3.13 8.95 1.70
N THR A 116 -4.41 8.75 1.42
CA THR A 116 -5.03 7.42 1.37
C THR A 116 -5.27 7.05 -0.08
N ILE A 117 -4.77 5.88 -0.49
CA ILE A 117 -5.06 5.30 -1.81
C ILE A 117 -5.97 4.07 -1.64
N LYS A 118 -7.03 4.04 -2.44
CA LYS A 118 -7.96 2.94 -2.55
C LYS A 118 -8.00 2.43 -3.97
N ILE A 119 -7.70 1.15 -4.15
CA ILE A 119 -7.87 0.46 -5.42
C ILE A 119 -9.21 -0.25 -5.40
N GLN A 120 -9.98 -0.07 -6.47
CA GLN A 120 -11.26 -0.73 -6.69
C GLN A 120 -11.08 -1.94 -7.60
N PHE A 121 -11.78 -3.00 -7.24
CA PHE A 121 -11.92 -4.21 -8.01
C PHE A 121 -13.41 -4.54 -8.20
N LYS A 122 -13.72 -5.42 -9.14
CA LYS A 122 -15.11 -5.85 -9.43
C LYS A 122 -15.81 -6.49 -8.22
N ASP A 123 -15.04 -7.09 -7.32
CA ASP A 123 -15.51 -7.90 -6.19
C ASP A 123 -14.93 -7.44 -4.84
N GLY A 124 -14.37 -6.22 -4.75
CA GLY A 124 -13.84 -5.67 -3.51
C GLY A 124 -12.97 -4.44 -3.68
N THR A 125 -12.30 -4.04 -2.61
CA THR A 125 -11.38 -2.89 -2.60
C THR A 125 -10.14 -3.17 -1.75
N ALA A 126 -9.05 -2.46 -2.02
CA ALA A 126 -7.85 -2.45 -1.19
C ALA A 126 -7.47 -1.01 -0.84
N GLU A 127 -7.35 -0.69 0.45
CA GLU A 127 -6.94 0.64 0.91
C GLU A 127 -5.58 0.59 1.63
N THR A 128 -4.74 1.59 1.40
CA THR A 128 -3.50 1.82 2.16
C THR A 128 -3.17 3.30 2.20
N LYS A 129 -2.13 3.66 2.96
CA LYS A 129 -1.61 5.02 3.06
C LYS A 129 -0.28 5.15 2.34
N PHE A 130 -0.06 6.32 1.74
CA PHE A 130 1.24 6.73 1.24
C PHE A 130 1.56 8.16 1.67
N SER A 131 2.85 8.50 1.75
CA SER A 131 3.27 9.85 2.07
C SER A 131 3.98 10.52 0.90
N VAL A 132 3.58 11.75 0.59
CA VAL A 132 4.30 12.66 -0.30
C VAL A 132 5.25 13.48 0.57
N ARG A 133 6.55 13.38 0.28
CA ARG A 133 7.63 14.08 0.97
C ARG A 133 8.19 15.15 0.04
N GLY A 134 8.56 16.30 0.58
CA GLY A 134 9.13 17.37 -0.23
C GLY A 134 9.41 18.62 0.58
N THR A 135 10.16 19.54 -0.02
CA THR A 135 10.22 20.91 0.47
C THR A 135 8.94 21.62 0.04
N THR A 136 8.26 22.26 0.99
CA THR A 136 7.07 23.07 0.71
C THR A 136 7.50 24.23 -0.19
N SER A 137 7.22 24.17 -1.49
CA SER A 137 7.31 25.37 -2.33
C SER A 137 6.09 26.22 -2.01
N ASN A 138 6.18 27.00 -0.93
CA ASN A 138 5.24 28.07 -0.65
C ASN A 138 5.39 29.10 -1.76
N ASN A 139 4.52 29.05 -2.76
CA ASN A 139 4.35 30.17 -3.68
C ASN A 139 3.04 30.89 -3.32
N GLY A 140 3.20 32.02 -2.61
CA GLY A 140 2.25 33.12 -2.59
C GLY A 140 1.09 33.09 -1.58
N SER A 141 1.34 33.50 -0.34
CA SER A 141 0.73 34.74 0.20
C SER A 141 1.26 35.02 1.61
N SER A 142 2.08 36.07 1.73
CA SER A 142 2.42 36.66 3.01
C SER A 142 1.18 37.31 3.62
N SER A 143 0.65 36.70 4.67
CA SER A 143 -0.02 37.45 5.73
C SER A 143 0.49 36.92 7.05
N SER A 144 1.20 37.81 7.74
CA SER A 144 1.65 37.62 9.11
C SER A 144 0.46 37.41 10.04
N SER A 145 0.35 36.25 10.66
CA SER A 145 -0.29 36.12 11.96
C SER A 145 0.47 35.12 12.79
N LYS A 146 1.13 35.65 13.81
CA LYS A 146 1.75 34.89 14.89
C LYS A 146 0.67 34.67 15.95
N SER A 147 0.19 33.43 16.10
CA SER A 147 -0.29 32.93 17.39
C SER A 147 -0.41 31.41 17.40
N SER A 148 -0.40 30.90 18.61
CA SER A 148 -0.02 29.60 19.14
C SER A 148 -1.04 28.45 19.01
N SER A 149 -0.48 27.23 19.04
CA SER A 149 -1.03 26.02 19.69
C SER A 149 -2.30 25.39 19.13
N SER A 150 -2.14 24.26 18.42
CA SER A 150 -2.48 22.91 18.91
C SER A 150 -2.65 21.94 17.74
N SER A 151 -1.64 21.11 17.49
CA SER A 151 -1.78 19.89 16.70
C SER A 151 -1.67 18.70 17.66
N PRO A 152 -2.53 17.67 17.58
CA PRO A 152 -2.32 16.45 18.33
C PRO A 152 -1.03 15.81 17.84
N LYS A 153 -0.08 15.64 18.77
CA LYS A 153 1.05 14.73 18.61
C LYS A 153 0.52 13.30 18.69
N THR A 154 0.65 12.54 17.62
CA THR A 154 0.66 11.08 17.70
C THR A 154 1.69 10.56 16.71
N GLY A 155 2.83 10.08 17.20
CA GLY A 155 3.66 9.19 16.40
C GLY A 155 5.11 9.00 16.82
N ASP A 156 5.81 10.04 17.24
CA ASP A 156 7.25 9.96 17.54
C ASP A 156 7.55 10.35 19.00
N ASP A 157 6.88 9.70 19.95
CA ASP A 157 7.31 9.72 21.35
C ASP A 157 8.16 8.47 21.63
N THR A 158 9.32 8.38 20.96
CA THR A 158 10.39 7.53 21.48
C THR A 158 11.01 8.31 22.62
N ASN A 159 10.59 8.01 23.85
CA ASN A 159 11.14 8.62 25.05
C ASN A 159 12.62 8.22 25.17
N ALA A 160 13.51 9.02 24.57
CA ALA A 160 14.94 8.77 24.54
C ALA A 160 15.53 8.67 25.97
N GLY A 161 14.86 9.27 26.97
CA GLY A 161 15.19 9.11 28.39
C GLY A 161 14.93 7.70 28.93
N LEU A 162 13.88 7.01 28.48
CA LEU A 162 13.59 5.62 28.91
C LEU A 162 14.61 4.62 28.36
N TRP A 163 15.09 4.82 27.12
CA TRP A 163 16.14 3.98 26.54
C TRP A 163 17.52 4.25 27.13
N ILE A 164 17.86 5.51 27.41
CA ILE A 164 19.10 5.87 28.13
C ILE A 164 19.10 5.30 29.55
N GLY A 165 17.95 5.31 30.24
CA GLY A 165 17.81 4.76 31.58
C GLY A 165 18.11 3.25 31.64
N ILE A 166 17.60 2.47 30.68
CA ILE A 166 17.88 1.03 30.58
C ILE A 166 19.37 0.74 30.39
N LEU A 167 20.08 1.58 29.62
CA LEU A 167 21.52 1.44 29.39
C LEU A 167 22.37 1.71 30.65
N ILE A 168 21.96 2.65 31.49
CA ILE A 168 22.68 3.01 32.73
C ILE A 168 22.53 1.93 33.82
N VAL A 169 21.35 1.30 33.92
CA VAL A 169 21.09 0.25 34.93
C VAL A 169 21.96 -0.99 34.70
N ALA A 170 22.27 -1.35 33.45
CA ALA A 170 23.13 -2.49 33.13
C ALA A 170 24.60 -2.27 33.54
N ILE A 171 25.11 -1.03 33.47
CA ILE A 171 26.50 -0.71 33.79
C ILE A 171 26.75 -0.74 35.31
N LEU A 172 25.81 -0.25 36.12
CA LEU A 172 25.95 -0.25 37.59
C LEU A 172 25.89 -1.67 38.20
N GLY A 173 25.12 -2.58 37.60
CA GLY A 173 25.04 -3.97 38.07
C GLY A 173 26.37 -4.74 38.00
N ILE A 174 27.15 -4.53 36.94
CA ILE A 174 28.45 -5.21 36.73
C ILE A 174 29.50 -4.72 37.74
N ALA A 175 29.54 -3.40 38.01
CA ALA A 175 30.48 -2.84 38.99
C ALA A 175 30.18 -3.34 40.42
N GLY A 176 28.91 -3.48 40.79
CA GLY A 176 28.49 -4.00 42.10
C GLY A 176 28.95 -5.45 42.35
N ILE A 177 28.83 -6.33 41.35
CA ILE A 177 29.25 -7.74 41.44
C ILE A 177 30.77 -7.88 41.61
N LEU A 178 31.56 -7.05 40.93
CA LEU A 178 33.03 -7.07 41.04
C LEU A 178 33.50 -6.63 42.43
N ILE A 179 32.89 -5.59 43.01
CA ILE A 179 33.22 -5.11 44.36
C ILE A 179 32.82 -6.14 45.41
N TYR A 180 31.65 -6.79 45.26
CA TYR A 180 31.19 -7.83 46.16
C TYR A 180 32.11 -9.07 46.15
N ARG A 181 32.57 -9.53 44.97
CA ARG A 181 33.55 -10.64 44.88
C ARG A 181 34.89 -10.29 45.53
N LYS A 182 35.35 -9.04 45.41
CA LYS A 182 36.62 -8.62 46.02
C LYS A 182 36.56 -8.56 47.55
N ARG A 183 35.38 -8.27 48.12
CA ARG A 183 35.16 -8.24 49.57
C ARG A 183 34.95 -9.62 50.19
N LYS A 184 34.50 -10.60 49.41
CA LYS A 184 34.28 -11.98 49.89
C LYS A 184 35.54 -12.86 49.79
N ASN A 185 36.55 -12.43 49.03
CA ASN A 185 37.82 -13.13 48.86
C ASN A 185 38.97 -12.49 49.67
N LYS A 186 38.66 -11.77 50.75
CA LYS A 186 39.63 -11.20 51.68
C LYS A 186 39.23 -11.53 53.12
#